data_AF-A0A2H4ZB94-F1
#
_entry.id   AF-A0A2H4ZB94-F1
#
_cell.length_a   1.000
_cell.length_b   1.000
_cell.length_c   1.000
_cell.angle_alpha   90.00
_cell.angle_beta   90.00
_cell.angle_gamma   90.00
#
_symmetry.space_group_name_H-M   'P 1'
#
loop_
_entity.id
_entity.type
_entity.pdbx_description
1 polymer ?
#
loop_
_entity_poly.entity_id
_entity_poly.type
_entity_poly.pdbx_seq_one_letter_code
_entity_poly.pdbx_strand_id
1 'polypeptide(L)'
;MLLDFLQSSLQLASIMIQFYLAKTTVYNTIFHGSFAFSMLLRLLVYYWYANEIMLESFNVSTAIYECGWYDEPQEVKQMMLLLIQRANKALKLDIGPF
;
A
#
# COMPACT_ATOMS: atom_id res chain seq x y z
N MET A 1 -5.12 3.33 -7.09
CA MET A 1 -4.22 2.15 -7.08
C MET A 1 -4.13 1.47 -8.44
N LEU A 2 -5.20 0.89 -9.02
CA LEU A 2 -5.11 0.28 -10.36
C LEU A 2 -4.61 1.27 -11.43
N LEU A 3 -5.20 2.47 -11.47
CA LEU A 3 -4.78 3.54 -12.38
C LEU A 3 -3.35 4.03 -12.12
N ASP A 4 -2.94 4.12 -10.84
CA ASP A 4 -1.57 4.51 -10.48
C ASP A 4 -0.54 3.44 -10.88
N PHE A 5 -0.90 2.17 -10.73
CA PHE A 5 -0.09 1.03 -11.15
C PHE A 5 0.03 1.00 -12.69
N LEU A 6 -1.07 1.19 -13.40
CA LEU A 6 -1.09 1.27 -14.86
C LEU A 6 -0.32 2.49 -15.39
N GLN A 7 -0.45 3.64 -14.73
CA GLN A 7 0.34 4.83 -15.04
C GLN A 7 1.84 4.56 -14.82
N SER A 8 2.18 3.91 -13.71
CA SER A 8 3.57 3.56 -13.37
C SER A 8 4.17 2.59 -14.38
N SER A 9 3.43 1.56 -14.80
CA SER A 9 3.91 0.59 -15.79
C SER A 9 4.11 1.22 -17.17
N LEU A 10 3.19 2.11 -17.59
CA LEU A 10 3.34 2.90 -18.83
C LEU A 10 4.56 3.82 -18.77
N GLN A 11 4.78 4.50 -17.65
CA GLN A 11 5.94 5.36 -17.45
C GLN A 11 7.26 4.58 -17.53
N LEU A 12 7.34 3.40 -16.91
CA LEU A 12 8.52 2.53 -16.99
C LEU A 12 8.80 2.08 -18.43
N ALA A 13 7.76 1.65 -19.15
CA ALA A 13 7.88 1.26 -20.55
C ALA A 13 8.39 2.41 -21.43
N SER A 14 7.89 3.63 -21.21
CA SER A 14 8.31 4.82 -21.94
C SER A 14 9.79 5.15 -21.73
N ILE A 15 10.29 5.07 -20.49
CA ILE A 15 11.71 5.30 -20.16
C ILE A 15 12.61 4.27 -20.86
N MET A 16 12.22 3.00 -20.83
CA MET A 16 12.98 1.92 -21.48
C MET A 16 13.10 2.12 -23.00
N ILE A 17 12.00 2.51 -23.65
CA ILE A 17 11.98 2.82 -25.08
C ILE A 17 12.87 4.03 -25.40
N GLN A 18 12.78 5.09 -24.60
CA GLN A 18 13.59 6.30 -24.77
C GLN A 18 15.09 6.01 -24.60
N PHE A 19 15.47 5.12 -23.68
CA PHE A 19 16.86 4.72 -23.49
C PHE A 19 17.44 3.95 -24.70
N TYR A 20 16.61 3.16 -25.39
CA TYR A 20 17.01 2.39 -26.56
C TYR A 20 17.08 3.24 -27.85
N LEU A 21 16.14 4.17 -28.03
CA LEU A 21 16.01 4.97 -29.25
C LEU A 21 16.80 6.30 -29.23
N ALA A 22 17.04 6.90 -28.06
CA ALA A 22 17.64 8.22 -27.98
C ALA A 22 19.17 8.17 -28.10
N LYS A 23 19.74 9.07 -28.92
CA LYS A 23 21.18 9.32 -28.94
C LYS A 23 21.59 9.95 -27.60
N THR A 24 22.42 9.27 -26.83
CA THR A 24 22.76 9.62 -25.44
C THR A 24 23.47 10.97 -25.36
N THR A 25 22.70 12.01 -25.05
CA THR A 25 23.19 13.34 -24.67
C THR A 25 23.08 13.47 -23.15
N VAL A 26 24.08 14.06 -22.50
CA VAL A 26 24.20 14.12 -21.04
C VAL A 26 22.94 14.68 -20.36
N TYR A 27 22.33 15.71 -20.95
CA TYR A 27 21.08 16.31 -20.48
C TYR A 27 19.91 15.32 -20.43
N ASN A 28 19.73 14.52 -21.48
CA ASN A 28 18.61 13.60 -21.59
C ASN A 28 18.72 12.46 -20.56
N THR A 29 19.94 11.96 -20.32
CA THR A 29 20.21 10.94 -19.32
C THR A 29 19.90 11.42 -17.90
N ILE A 30 20.28 12.66 -17.56
CA ILE A 30 19.99 13.25 -16.24
C ILE A 30 18.48 13.42 -16.05
N PHE A 31 17.78 13.91 -17.07
CA PHE A 31 16.33 14.10 -17.01
C PHE A 31 15.59 12.77 -16.78
N HIS A 32 15.86 11.74 -17.59
CA HIS A 32 15.24 10.43 -17.41
C HIS A 32 15.61 9.77 -16.07
N GLY A 33 16.84 9.92 -15.61
CA GLY A 33 17.28 9.44 -14.30
C GLY A 33 16.52 10.09 -13.15
N SER A 34 16.34 11.41 -13.18
CA SER A 34 15.56 12.14 -12.17
C SER A 34 14.09 11.71 -12.13
N PHE A 35 13.52 11.45 -13.31
CA PHE A 35 12.13 10.99 -13.44
C PHE A 35 11.95 9.56 -12.89
N ALA A 36 12.88 8.64 -13.21
CA ALA A 36 12.89 7.29 -12.65
C ALA A 36 13.03 7.29 -11.12
N PHE A 37 13.91 8.16 -10.58
CA PHE A 37 14.07 8.31 -9.14
C PHE A 37 12.79 8.82 -8.46
N SER A 38 12.16 9.85 -9.03
CA SER A 38 10.88 10.36 -8.51
C SER A 38 9.78 9.29 -8.52
N MET A 39 9.75 8.44 -9.55
CA MET A 39 8.80 7.34 -9.65
C MET A 39 9.03 6.28 -8.57
N LEU A 40 10.29 5.90 -8.31
CA LEU A 40 10.65 4.95 -7.25
C LEU A 40 10.30 5.50 -5.85
N LEU A 41 10.57 6.79 -5.59
CA LEU A 41 10.16 7.43 -4.34
C LEU A 41 8.65 7.37 -4.14
N ARG A 42 7.86 7.63 -5.19
CA ARG A 42 6.40 7.56 -5.11
C ARG A 42 5.94 6.14 -4.73
N LEU A 43 6.50 5.10 -5.37
CA LEU A 43 6.20 3.69 -5.06
C LEU A 43 6.58 3.34 -3.61
N LEU A 44 7.76 3.75 -3.16
CA LEU A 44 8.23 3.51 -1.80
C LEU A 44 7.24 4.05 -0.77
N VAL A 45 6.82 5.32 -0.93
CA VAL A 45 5.88 5.97 -0.02
C VAL A 45 4.53 5.25 -0.01
N TYR A 46 4.02 4.84 -1.17
CA TYR A 46 2.77 4.08 -1.25
C TYR A 46 2.84 2.74 -0.52
N TYR A 47 3.91 1.96 -0.74
CA TYR A 47 4.08 0.67 -0.09
C TYR A 47 4.31 0.80 1.41
N TRP A 48 5.04 1.83 1.83
CA TRP A 48 5.23 2.14 3.25
C TRP A 48 3.88 2.37 3.95
N TYR A 49 3.05 3.27 3.42
CA TYR A 49 1.73 3.53 4.00
C TYR A 49 0.81 2.30 3.96
N ALA A 50 0.82 1.53 2.87
CA ALA A 50 0.04 0.30 2.79
C ALA A 50 0.48 -0.73 3.85
N ASN A 51 1.79 -0.84 4.10
CA ASN A 51 2.33 -1.71 5.14
C ASN A 51 1.91 -1.24 6.53
N GLU A 52 1.99 0.06 6.82
CA GLU A 52 1.58 0.57 8.13
C GLU A 52 0.09 0.40 8.39
N ILE A 53 -0.76 0.62 7.38
CA ILE A 53 -2.19 0.34 7.49
C ILE A 53 -2.44 -1.15 7.79
N MET A 54 -1.70 -2.05 7.15
CA MET A 54 -1.80 -3.48 7.40
C MET A 54 -1.33 -3.85 8.81
N LEU A 55 -0.24 -3.27 9.29
CA LEU A 55 0.32 -3.53 10.60
C LEU A 55 -0.62 -3.02 11.70
N GLU A 56 -1.13 -1.80 11.54
CA GLU A 56 -2.08 -1.20 12.48
C GLU A 56 -3.43 -1.95 12.48
N SER A 57 -3.86 -2.49 11.34
CA SER A 57 -5.05 -3.35 11.28
C SER A 57 -4.95 -4.57 12.21
N PHE A 58 -3.74 -5.12 12.43
CA PHE A 58 -3.56 -6.22 13.39
C PHE A 58 -3.62 -5.73 14.83
N ASN A 59 -3.04 -4.54 15.11
CA ASN A 59 -3.07 -3.95 16.45
C ASN A 59 -4.49 -3.68 16.94
N VAL A 60 -5.43 -3.35 16.06
CA VAL A 60 -6.85 -3.16 16.41
C VAL A 60 -7.45 -4.42 17.05
N SER A 61 -7.14 -5.62 16.56
CA SER A 61 -7.64 -6.88 17.14
C SER A 61 -7.11 -7.09 18.56
N THR A 62 -5.82 -6.84 18.76
CA THR A 62 -5.15 -6.93 20.07
C THR A 62 -5.72 -5.91 21.06
N ALA A 63 -5.91 -4.66 20.64
CA ALA A 63 -6.47 -3.62 21.49
C ALA A 63 -7.90 -3.93 21.97
N ILE A 64 -8.73 -4.53 21.09
CA ILE A 64 -10.09 -4.96 21.47
C ILE A 64 -10.01 -6.12 22.47
N TYR A 65 -9.09 -7.06 22.28
CA TYR A 65 -8.90 -8.17 23.22
C TYR A 65 -8.49 -7.66 24.62
N GLU A 66 -7.62 -6.66 24.69
CA GLU A 66 -7.12 -6.07 25.94
C GLU A 66 -8.12 -5.13 26.64
N CYS A 67 -9.24 -4.77 26.00
CA CYS A 67 -10.18 -3.77 26.55
C CYS A 67 -11.03 -4.26 27.74
N GLY A 68 -10.84 -5.50 28.21
CA GLY A 68 -11.58 -6.03 29.37
C GLY A 68 -13.06 -6.33 29.09
N TRP A 69 -13.43 -6.63 27.84
CA TRP A 69 -14.81 -6.91 27.40
C TRP A 69 -15.50 -8.09 28.13
N TYR A 70 -14.78 -8.84 28.95
CA TYR A 70 -15.29 -9.96 29.75
C TYR A 70 -16.25 -9.56 30.87
N ASP A 71 -16.24 -8.30 31.30
CA ASP A 71 -17.12 -7.80 32.37
C ASP A 71 -18.39 -7.12 31.81
N GLU A 72 -18.49 -6.98 30.50
CA GLU A 72 -19.59 -6.30 29.82
C GLU A 72 -20.84 -7.19 29.60
N PRO A 73 -22.01 -6.59 29.27
CA PRO A 73 -23.23 -7.32 28.95
C PRO A 73 -23.04 -8.31 27.80
N GLN A 74 -23.88 -9.35 27.76
CA GLN A 74 -23.76 -10.43 26.78
C GLN A 74 -23.86 -9.95 25.32
N GLU A 75 -24.65 -8.90 25.06
CA GLU A 75 -24.73 -8.27 23.73
C GLU A 75 -23.38 -7.67 23.31
N VAL A 76 -22.72 -6.94 24.21
CA VAL A 76 -21.41 -6.32 23.97
C VAL A 76 -20.34 -7.38 23.77
N LYS A 77 -20.36 -8.46 24.58
CA LYS A 77 -19.45 -9.60 24.41
C LYS A 77 -19.53 -10.24 23.02
N GLN A 78 -20.76 -10.46 22.53
CA GLN A 78 -20.97 -11.01 21.19
C GLN A 78 -20.47 -10.07 20.09
N MET A 79 -20.71 -8.76 20.24
CA MET A 79 -20.19 -7.76 19.30
C MET A 79 -18.65 -7.72 19.29
N MET A 80 -18.01 -7.74 20.46
CA MET A 80 -16.54 -7.72 20.57
C MET A 80 -15.91 -8.97 19.94
N LEU A 81 -16.48 -10.15 20.16
CA LEU A 81 -16.01 -11.40 19.51
C LEU A 81 -16.11 -11.32 17.98
N LEU A 82 -17.20 -10.78 17.45
CA LEU A 82 -17.36 -10.57 16.00
C LEU A 82 -16.33 -9.56 15.45
N LEU A 83 -16.02 -8.51 16.22
CA LEU A 83 -15.01 -7.52 15.85
C LEU A 83 -13.60 -8.11 15.84
N ILE A 84 -13.22 -8.88 16.87
CA ILE A 84 -11.92 -9.59 16.91
C ILE A 84 -11.79 -10.55 15.72
N GLN A 85 -12.83 -11.33 15.44
CA GLN A 85 -12.82 -12.27 14.32
C GLN A 85 -12.68 -11.55 12.96
N ARG A 86 -13.28 -10.37 12.80
CA ARG A 86 -13.13 -9.53 11.60
C ARG A 86 -11.77 -8.84 11.52
N ALA A 87 -11.27 -8.29 12.62
CA ALA A 87 -10.01 -7.56 12.70
C ALA A 87 -8.78 -8.47 12.54
N ASN A 88 -8.90 -9.77 12.89
CA ASN A 88 -7.88 -10.78 12.61
C ASN A 88 -7.65 -11.02 11.11
N LYS A 89 -8.57 -10.59 10.24
CA LYS A 89 -8.32 -10.51 8.80
C LYS A 89 -7.69 -9.16 8.50
N ALA A 90 -6.39 -9.16 8.22
CA ALA A 90 -5.63 -7.97 7.86
C ALA A 90 -6.36 -7.15 6.78
N LEU A 91 -6.49 -5.85 7.02
CA LEU A 91 -6.93 -4.90 6.00
C LEU A 91 -5.82 -4.81 4.95
N LYS A 92 -6.07 -5.40 3.78
CA LYS A 92 -5.15 -5.37 2.64
C LYS A 92 -5.68 -4.41 1.60
N LEU A 93 -4.79 -3.61 1.04
CA LEU A 93 -5.07 -2.77 -0.11
C LEU A 93 -4.86 -3.58 -1.38
N ASP A 94 -5.96 -4.06 -1.96
CA ASP A 94 -5.92 -4.72 -3.27
C ASP A 94 -5.87 -3.67 -4.39
N ILE A 95 -5.04 -3.94 -5.39
CA ILE A 95 -4.80 -3.02 -6.51
C ILE A 95 -6.00 -2.99 -7.47
N GLY A 96 -6.92 -3.96 -7.39
CA GLY A 96 -8.18 -4.05 -8.13
C GLY A 96 -9.03 -5.24 -7.67
N PRO A 97 -10.21 -5.49 -8.28
CA PRO A 97 -11.10 -6.61 -7.92
C PRO A 97 -10.61 -7.98 -8.43
N PHE A 98 -9.29 -8.17 -8.59
CA PHE A 98 -8.69 -9.37 -9.17
C PHE A 98 -7.59 -9.92 -8.27
#